data_AF-A0AAW9KND2-F1
#
_entry.id   AF-A0AAW9KND2-F1
#
_cell.length_a   1.000
_cell.length_b   1.000
_cell.length_c   1.000
_cell.angle_alpha   90.00
_cell.angle_beta   90.00
_cell.angle_gamma   90.00
#
_symmetry.space_group_name_H-M   'P 1'
#
loop_
_entity.id
_entity.type
_entity.pdbx_description
1 polymer ?
#
loop_
_entity_poly.entity_id
_entity_poly.type
_entity_poly.pdbx_seq_one_letter_code
_entity_poly.pdbx_strand_id
1 'polypeptide(L)' 'MSAVKKIAVLTSGGDSQGMNAAVRAVVRTALFHGLEVYG' A
#
# COMPACT_ATOMS: atom_id res chain seq x y z
N MET A 1 -21.91 -4.63 -6.39
CA MET A 1 -20.47 -4.36 -6.62
C MET A 1 -19.70 -4.88 -5.41
N SER A 2 -18.70 -5.74 -5.60
CA SER A 2 -17.88 -6.23 -4.48
C SER A 2 -16.97 -5.09 -4.00
N ALA A 3 -17.06 -4.74 -2.72
CA ALA A 3 -16.10 -3.82 -2.10
C ALA A 3 -14.69 -4.41 -2.18
N VAL A 4 -13.68 -3.55 -2.38
CA VAL A 4 -12.27 -3.96 -2.32
C VAL A 4 -11.95 -4.42 -0.90
N LYS A 5 -11.31 -5.58 -0.77
CA LYS A 5 -10.94 -6.17 0.53
C LYS A 5 -9.43 -6.32 0.73
N LYS A 6 -8.66 -6.34 -0.37
CA LYS A 6 -7.22 -6.63 -0.37
C LYS A 6 -6.50 -5.74 -1.37
N ILE A 7 -5.27 -5.33 -1.03
CA ILE A 7 -4.41 -4.50 -1.87
C ILE A 7 -2.96 -4.99 -1.81
N ALA A 8 -2.23 -4.86 -2.91
CA ALA A 8 -0.79 -5.13 -2.99
C ALA A 8 -0.04 -3.85 -3.37
N VAL A 9 1.12 -3.60 -2.75
CA VAL A 9 1.94 -2.41 -2.97
C VAL A 9 3.32 -2.82 -3.48
N LEU A 10 3.53 -2.69 -4.78
CA LEU A 10 4.82 -2.96 -5.42
C LEU A 10 5.57 -1.65 -5.69
N THR A 11 6.84 -1.58 -5.27
CA THR A 11 7.78 -0.56 -5.74
C THR A 11 8.54 -1.10 -6.95
N SER A 12 8.31 -0.52 -8.12
CA SER A 12 9.04 -0.85 -9.35
C SER A 12 9.93 0.31 -9.79
N GLY A 13 11.00 0.00 -10.54
CA GLY A 13 11.98 0.99 -11.00
C GLY A 13 13.21 1.08 -10.08
N GLY A 14 13.99 2.16 -10.25
CA GLY A 14 15.18 2.42 -9.43
C GLY A 14 14.85 3.12 -8.11
N ASP A 15 15.76 3.03 -7.14
CA ASP A 15 15.53 3.58 -5.82
C ASP A 15 15.44 5.11 -5.81
N SER A 16 14.39 5.63 -5.16
CA SER A 16 14.18 7.06 -4.96
C SER A 16 13.81 7.38 -3.52
N GLN A 17 14.21 8.57 -3.08
CA GLN A 17 13.85 9.08 -1.77
C GLN A 17 12.32 9.23 -1.66
N GLY A 18 11.76 8.78 -0.54
CA GLY A 18 10.32 8.88 -0.28
C GLY A 18 9.50 7.65 -0.67
N MET A 19 10.05 6.68 -1.38
CA MET A 19 9.32 5.43 -1.70
C MET A 19 8.87 4.70 -0.44
N ASN A 20 9.74 4.57 0.56
CA ASN A 20 9.37 3.97 1.85
C ASN A 20 8.28 4.77 2.58
N ALA A 21 8.27 6.10 2.45
CA ALA A 21 7.24 6.95 3.04
C ALA A 21 5.89 6.75 2.34
N ALA A 22 5.90 6.62 1.01
CA ALA A 22 4.70 6.33 0.21
C ALA A 22 4.12 4.95 0.55
N VAL A 23 4.94 3.90 0.56
CA VAL A 23 4.53 2.54 0.95
C VAL A 23 3.93 2.57 2.36
N ARG A 24 4.58 3.24 3.31
CA ARG A 24 4.08 3.39 4.68
C ARG A 24 2.72 4.10 4.72
N ALA A 25 2.55 5.18 3.98
CA ALA A 25 1.28 5.92 3.95
C ALA A 25 0.14 5.05 3.40
N VAL A 26 0.39 4.32 2.31
CA VAL A 26 -0.58 3.41 1.71
C VAL A 26 -0.95 2.28 2.67
N VAL A 27 0.04 1.58 3.24
CA VAL A 27 -0.19 0.46 4.17
C VAL A 27 -0.99 0.93 5.39
N ARG A 28 -0.62 2.06 6.00
CA ARG A 28 -1.30 2.57 7.20
C ARG A 28 -2.74 2.99 6.91
N THR A 29 -2.98 3.58 5.75
CA THR A 29 -4.33 3.99 5.33
C THR A 29 -5.20 2.77 5.05
N ALA A 30 -4.66 1.76 4.35
CA ALA A 30 -5.37 0.53 4.06
C ALA A 30 -5.75 -0.24 5.34
N LEU A 31 -4.83 -0.34 6.30
CA LEU A 31 -5.11 -0.94 7.61
C LEU A 31 -6.17 -0.17 8.40
N PHE A 32 -6.15 1.17 8.36
CA PHE A 32 -7.20 2.00 8.97
C PHE A 32 -8.59 1.71 8.39
N HIS A 33 -8.67 1.42 7.09
CA HIS A 33 -9.91 1.02 6.43
C HIS A 33 -10.25 -0.47 6.54
N GLY A 34 -9.49 -1.25 7.33
CA GLY A 34 -9.74 -2.68 7.53
C GLY A 34 -9.42 -3.54 6.30
N LEU A 35 -8.56 -3.07 5.40
CA LEU A 35 -8.13 -3.81 4.21
C LEU A 35 -6.90 -4.67 4.53
N GLU A 36 -6.82 -5.84 3.91
CA GLU A 36 -5.60 -6.66 3.95
C GLU A 36 -4.57 -6.13 2.94
N VAL A 37 -3.30 -6.06 3.34
CA VAL A 37 -2.23 -5.48 2.53
C VAL A 37 -1.09 -6.48 2.33
N TYR A 38 -0.59 -6.56 1.10
CA TYR A 38 0.59 -7.33 0.70
C TYR A 38 1.64 -6.38 0.10
N GLY A 39 2.92 -6.74 0.22
CA GLY A 39 4.04 -6.07 -0.44
C GLY A 39 4.48 -6.84 -1.67
#